data_AF-A0A8S1SBE6-F1
#
_entry.id   AF-A0A8S1SBE6-F1
#
_cell.length_a   1.000
_cell.length_b   1.000
_cell.length_c   1.000
_cell.angle_alpha   90.00
_cell.angle_beta   90.00
_cell.angle_gamma   90.00
#
_symmetry.space_group_name_H-M   'P 1'
#
loop_
_entity.id
_entity.type
_entity.pdbx_description
1 polymer ?
#
loop_
_entity_poly.entity_id
_entity_poly.type
_entity_poly.pdbx_seq_one_letter_code
_entity_poly.pdbx_strand_id
1 'polypeptide(L)'
;MDDYEIYQKIGQGKYSEVFKGVSVITHQNVIIKVLKPNVQKKINREILILKNLQNHPLVTELIDVVQDQSSLRQSLIFKQQNWINLKEVRNYESLKPIKFLLKCVLEVLDYAHSKGIFHRDIKPHNIITNNEFCYFKLLDWGLAEFYHPYKEYNTRVASRYFKSPEILLDIRQYHHSIDSWGVGCLMAGMIFKKEPFFAGINNDDQLLKIVNVLGSNTLYEYLDKWKINMPSRYKSFPYSNQKRFELFITKENEQLCTPEAIDLLKQLLIFDHSERILPKDALQHPFFQ
;
A
#
# COMPACT_ATOMS: atom_id res chain seq x y z
N MET A 1 -1.45 -27.91 -15.05
CA MET A 1 -0.32 -26.94 -15.14
C MET A 1 0.32 -26.98 -16.52
N ASP A 2 -0.27 -27.69 -17.46
CA ASP A 2 0.41 -28.16 -18.67
C ASP A 2 0.75 -27.02 -19.62
N ASP A 3 0.05 -25.87 -19.49
CA ASP A 3 0.28 -24.67 -20.29
C ASP A 3 1.40 -23.74 -19.74
N TYR A 4 1.93 -24.01 -18.55
CA TYR A 4 2.91 -23.15 -17.87
C TYR A 4 4.00 -23.92 -17.15
N GLU A 5 5.26 -23.61 -17.45
CA GLU A 5 6.43 -24.20 -16.79
C GLU A 5 6.99 -23.24 -15.73
N ILE A 6 7.18 -23.74 -14.51
CA ILE A 6 7.82 -23.00 -13.40
C ILE A 6 9.32 -23.25 -13.42
N TYR A 7 10.14 -22.19 -13.34
CA TYR A 7 11.60 -22.33 -13.32
C TYR A 7 12.30 -21.63 -12.14
N GLN A 8 11.68 -20.67 -11.45
CA GLN A 8 12.31 -19.99 -10.31
C GLN A 8 11.30 -19.53 -9.27
N LYS A 9 11.46 -19.92 -8.00
CA LYS A 9 10.71 -19.30 -6.88
C LYS A 9 11.29 -17.92 -6.58
N ILE A 10 10.44 -16.90 -6.52
CA ILE A 10 10.84 -15.51 -6.27
C ILE A 10 10.23 -14.89 -5.02
N GLY A 11 9.20 -15.53 -4.45
CA GLY A 11 8.57 -15.00 -3.25
C GLY A 11 7.71 -16.02 -2.54
N GLN A 12 7.48 -15.75 -1.25
CA GLN A 12 6.55 -16.51 -0.43
C GLN A 12 5.77 -15.55 0.46
N GLY A 13 4.46 -15.57 0.29
CA GLY A 13 3.52 -14.82 1.10
C GLY A 13 2.83 -15.70 2.14
N LYS A 14 1.98 -15.05 2.94
CA LYS A 14 1.13 -15.75 3.91
C LYS A 14 0.19 -16.75 3.23
N TYR A 15 -0.38 -16.37 2.09
CA TYR A 15 -1.43 -17.13 1.39
C TYR A 15 -1.02 -17.66 0.01
N SER A 16 0.21 -17.40 -0.43
CA SER A 16 0.67 -17.79 -1.77
C SER A 16 2.17 -18.01 -1.81
N GLU A 17 2.62 -18.68 -2.86
CA GLU A 17 4.00 -18.75 -3.30
C GLU A 17 4.08 -18.16 -4.71
N VAL A 18 5.14 -17.42 -5.01
CA VAL A 18 5.28 -16.68 -6.27
C VAL A 18 6.50 -17.19 -7.00
N PHE A 19 6.31 -17.54 -8.27
CA PHE A 19 7.33 -18.09 -9.14
C PHE A 19 7.41 -17.30 -10.44
N LYS A 20 8.58 -17.31 -11.07
CA LYS A 20 8.70 -17.04 -12.51
C LYS A 20 8.45 -18.33 -13.28
N GLY A 21 7.84 -18.18 -14.43
CA GLY A 21 7.58 -19.26 -15.36
C GLY A 21 7.50 -18.76 -16.80
N VAL A 22 7.20 -19.68 -17.71
CA VAL A 22 6.98 -19.41 -19.12
C VAL A 22 5.69 -20.11 -19.57
N SER A 23 4.89 -19.44 -20.40
CA SER A 23 3.78 -20.09 -21.09
C SER A 23 4.33 -20.97 -22.20
N VAL A 24 3.99 -22.26 -22.24
CA VAL A 24 4.46 -23.17 -23.30
C VAL A 24 3.77 -22.91 -24.64
N ILE A 25 2.59 -22.29 -24.61
CA ILE A 25 1.80 -21.94 -25.81
C ILE A 25 2.34 -20.66 -26.46
N THR A 26 2.54 -19.61 -25.66
CA THR A 26 2.91 -18.27 -26.18
C THR A 26 4.40 -17.97 -26.09
N HIS A 27 5.16 -18.82 -25.41
CA HIS A 27 6.57 -18.61 -25.04
C HIS A 27 6.82 -17.29 -24.27
N GLN A 28 5.78 -16.68 -23.69
CA GLN A 28 5.91 -15.46 -22.91
C GLN A 28 6.29 -15.76 -21.45
N ASN A 29 7.18 -14.92 -20.91
CA ASN A 29 7.55 -14.94 -19.50
C ASN A 29 6.38 -14.46 -18.63
N VAL A 30 6.11 -15.20 -17.55
CA VAL A 30 4.98 -14.97 -16.64
C VAL A 30 5.39 -15.05 -15.17
N ILE A 31 4.58 -14.43 -14.32
CA ILE A 31 4.62 -14.62 -12.87
C ILE A 31 3.46 -15.53 -12.47
N ILE A 32 3.78 -16.62 -11.78
CA ILE A 32 2.83 -17.65 -11.35
C ILE A 32 2.67 -17.53 -9.83
N LYS A 33 1.53 -17.03 -9.38
CA LYS A 33 1.16 -16.93 -7.96
C LYS A 33 0.34 -18.15 -7.58
N VAL A 34 0.99 -19.18 -7.04
CA VAL A 34 0.36 -20.41 -6.56
C VAL A 34 -0.29 -20.15 -5.20
N LEU A 35 -1.58 -20.42 -5.08
CA LEU A 35 -2.38 -20.08 -3.91
C LEU A 35 -2.43 -21.28 -2.95
N LYS A 36 -2.31 -21.02 -1.65
CA LYS A 36 -2.42 -22.06 -0.61
C LYS A 36 -3.87 -22.58 -0.52
N PRO A 37 -4.10 -23.81 0.00
CA PRO A 37 -5.46 -24.34 0.16
C PRO A 37 -6.32 -23.54 1.15
N ASN A 38 -7.63 -23.79 1.15
CA ASN A 38 -8.63 -23.27 2.12
C ASN A 38 -8.82 -21.74 2.13
N VAL A 39 -8.52 -21.05 1.02
CA VAL A 39 -8.73 -19.59 0.89
C VAL A 39 -9.58 -19.19 -0.33
N GLN A 40 -10.47 -20.06 -0.81
CA GLN A 40 -11.25 -19.86 -2.04
C GLN A 40 -11.98 -18.52 -2.10
N LYS A 41 -12.62 -18.09 -1.00
CA LYS A 41 -13.29 -16.78 -0.95
C LYS A 41 -12.33 -15.61 -1.23
N LYS A 42 -11.09 -15.68 -0.76
CA LYS A 42 -10.07 -14.65 -1.00
C LYS A 42 -9.56 -14.70 -2.43
N ILE A 43 -9.40 -15.90 -2.99
CA ILE A 43 -8.98 -16.11 -4.38
C ILE A 43 -10.02 -15.51 -5.33
N ASN A 44 -11.30 -15.88 -5.15
CA ASN A 44 -12.40 -15.36 -5.97
C ASN A 44 -12.50 -13.84 -5.88
N ARG A 45 -12.28 -13.27 -4.68
CA ARG A 45 -12.25 -11.82 -4.49
C ARG A 45 -11.09 -11.17 -5.24
N GLU A 46 -9.87 -11.70 -5.14
CA GLU A 46 -8.70 -11.16 -5.86
C GLU A 46 -8.92 -11.21 -7.39
N ILE A 47 -9.42 -12.32 -7.92
CA ILE A 47 -9.76 -12.46 -9.34
C ILE A 47 -10.81 -11.42 -9.76
N LEU A 48 -11.89 -11.27 -8.99
CA LEU A 48 -12.96 -10.33 -9.31
C LEU A 48 -12.44 -8.88 -9.28
N ILE A 49 -11.62 -8.53 -8.30
CA ILE A 49 -10.99 -7.20 -8.21
C ILE A 49 -10.09 -6.96 -9.43
N LEU A 50 -9.21 -7.89 -9.77
CA LEU A 50 -8.31 -7.75 -10.93
C LEU A 50 -9.10 -7.60 -12.24
N LYS A 51 -10.17 -8.37 -12.44
CA LYS A 51 -11.07 -8.22 -13.59
C LYS A 51 -11.74 -6.84 -13.63
N ASN A 52 -12.16 -6.30 -12.49
CA ASN A 52 -12.74 -4.96 -12.41
C ASN A 52 -11.71 -3.86 -12.72
N LEU A 53 -10.43 -4.11 -12.48
CA LEU A 53 -9.35 -3.13 -12.65
C LEU A 53 -8.53 -3.30 -13.93
N GLN A 54 -8.77 -4.37 -14.71
CA GLN A 54 -7.93 -4.79 -15.85
C GLN A 54 -7.67 -3.72 -16.92
N ASN A 55 -8.58 -2.75 -17.07
CA ASN A 55 -8.45 -1.69 -18.07
C ASN A 55 -7.48 -0.56 -17.66
N HIS A 56 -6.93 -0.57 -16.45
CA HIS A 56 -6.00 0.47 -16.00
C HIS A 56 -4.55 0.07 -16.30
N PRO A 57 -3.81 0.86 -17.11
CA PRO A 57 -2.48 0.47 -17.59
C PRO A 57 -1.44 0.38 -16.49
N LEU A 58 -1.66 1.01 -15.34
CA LEU A 58 -0.75 0.98 -14.18
C LEU A 58 -1.08 -0.14 -13.17
N VAL A 59 -2.13 -0.93 -13.39
CA VAL A 59 -2.48 -2.10 -12.56
C VAL A 59 -1.84 -3.36 -13.14
N THR A 60 -1.39 -4.28 -12.27
CA THR A 60 -0.88 -5.59 -12.73
C THR A 60 -1.93 -6.35 -13.55
N GLU A 61 -1.49 -6.98 -14.62
CA GLU A 61 -2.37 -7.66 -15.57
C GLU A 61 -2.48 -9.15 -15.21
N LEU A 62 -3.70 -9.59 -14.90
CA LEU A 62 -4.06 -11.00 -14.74
C LEU A 62 -4.29 -11.59 -16.14
N ILE A 63 -3.39 -12.47 -16.58
CA ILE A 63 -3.47 -13.15 -17.88
C ILE A 63 -4.44 -14.33 -17.79
N ASP A 64 -4.32 -15.13 -16.74
CA ASP A 64 -5.01 -16.41 -16.65
C ASP A 64 -5.20 -16.89 -15.20
N VAL A 65 -6.13 -17.82 -15.01
CA VAL A 65 -6.40 -18.52 -13.74
C VAL A 65 -6.41 -20.01 -14.02
N VAL A 66 -5.37 -20.70 -13.55
CA VAL A 66 -5.23 -22.14 -13.76
C VAL A 66 -5.43 -22.91 -12.46
N GLN A 67 -5.84 -24.17 -12.58
CA GLN A 67 -5.90 -25.10 -11.47
C GLN A 67 -5.05 -26.32 -11.78
N ASP A 68 -4.20 -26.70 -10.84
CA ASP A 68 -3.48 -27.96 -10.91
C ASP A 68 -4.43 -29.12 -10.59
N GLN A 69 -4.57 -30.08 -11.51
CA GLN A 69 -5.54 -31.17 -11.36
C GLN A 69 -5.17 -32.14 -10.23
N SER A 70 -3.87 -32.31 -9.95
CA SER A 70 -3.39 -33.25 -8.93
C SER A 70 -3.59 -32.73 -7.50
N SER A 71 -3.21 -31.47 -7.27
CA SER A 71 -3.24 -30.83 -5.94
C SER A 71 -4.49 -29.98 -5.70
N LEU A 72 -5.31 -29.79 -6.74
CA LEU A 72 -6.46 -28.88 -6.78
C LEU A 72 -6.12 -27.42 -6.43
N ARG A 73 -4.84 -27.04 -6.45
CA ARG A 73 -4.39 -25.68 -6.14
C ARG A 73 -4.62 -24.76 -7.32
N GLN A 74 -5.18 -23.59 -7.05
CA GLN A 74 -5.32 -22.53 -8.05
C GLN A 74 -4.07 -21.65 -8.11
N SER A 75 -3.74 -21.20 -9.30
CA SER A 75 -2.65 -20.25 -9.56
C SER A 75 -3.16 -19.08 -10.39
N LEU A 76 -2.76 -17.88 -10.02
CA LEU A 76 -3.00 -16.67 -10.81
C LEU A 76 -1.77 -16.40 -11.67
N ILE A 77 -1.98 -16.21 -12.97
CA ILE A 77 -0.91 -15.97 -13.94
C ILE A 77 -0.90 -14.49 -14.30
N PHE A 78 0.24 -13.84 -14.11
CA PHE A 78 0.43 -12.43 -14.41
C PHE A 78 1.52 -12.24 -15.46
N LYS A 79 1.44 -11.14 -16.20
CA LYS A 79 2.50 -10.74 -17.12
C LYS A 79 3.79 -10.43 -16.34
N GLN A 80 4.91 -11.07 -16.71
CA GLN A 80 6.19 -10.74 -16.10
C GLN A 80 6.63 -9.33 -16.46
N GLN A 81 7.01 -8.58 -15.43
CA GLN A 81 7.60 -7.26 -15.55
C GLN A 81 9.12 -7.40 -15.34
N ASN A 82 9.92 -6.98 -16.31
CA ASN A 82 11.38 -7.04 -16.23
C ASN A 82 11.96 -5.76 -15.61
N TRP A 83 11.47 -5.43 -14.42
CA TRP A 83 11.70 -4.16 -13.76
C TRP A 83 11.95 -4.35 -12.26
N ILE A 84 12.47 -3.32 -11.60
CA ILE A 84 12.89 -3.41 -10.21
C ILE A 84 11.73 -3.16 -9.25
N ASN A 85 11.77 -3.81 -8.10
CA ASN A 85 10.85 -3.53 -7.02
C ASN A 85 11.22 -2.18 -6.37
N LEU A 86 10.24 -1.33 -6.05
CA LEU A 86 10.54 -0.01 -5.48
C LEU A 86 11.33 -0.11 -4.16
N LYS A 87 11.17 -1.19 -3.39
CA LYS A 87 11.96 -1.44 -2.17
C LYS A 87 13.48 -1.52 -2.41
N GLU A 88 13.90 -1.79 -3.64
CA GLU A 88 15.31 -1.95 -4.03
C GLU A 88 15.92 -0.61 -4.48
N VAL A 89 15.09 0.41 -4.71
CA VAL A 89 15.54 1.77 -5.00
C VAL A 89 16.08 2.40 -3.71
N ARG A 90 17.39 2.64 -3.67
CA ARG A 90 18.05 3.12 -2.45
C ARG A 90 18.11 4.64 -2.33
N ASN A 91 18.13 5.35 -3.45
CA ASN A 91 18.37 6.80 -3.47
C ASN A 91 17.46 7.51 -4.46
N TYR A 92 16.74 8.51 -3.96
CA TYR A 92 16.06 9.52 -4.77
C TYR A 92 16.94 10.78 -4.77
N GLU A 93 17.48 11.12 -5.94
CA GLU A 93 18.37 12.28 -6.10
C GLU A 93 17.61 13.58 -6.36
N SER A 94 16.35 13.50 -6.75
CA SER A 94 15.50 14.66 -7.02
C SER A 94 14.03 14.34 -6.73
N LEU A 95 13.20 15.38 -6.69
CA LEU A 95 11.75 15.24 -6.53
C LEU A 95 11.04 14.62 -7.73
N LYS A 96 11.62 14.68 -8.93
CA LYS A 96 10.94 14.25 -10.16
C LYS A 96 10.53 12.77 -10.13
N PRO A 97 11.42 11.81 -9.77
CA PRO A 97 11.04 10.42 -9.51
C PRO A 97 9.92 10.26 -8.48
N ILE A 98 9.99 10.99 -7.37
CA ILE A 98 9.02 10.91 -6.27
C ILE A 98 7.65 11.40 -6.74
N LYS A 99 7.59 12.56 -7.42
CA LYS A 99 6.36 13.09 -8.02
C LYS A 99 5.76 12.10 -9.00
N PHE A 100 6.56 11.50 -9.90
CA PHE A 100 6.09 10.50 -10.85
C PHE A 100 5.47 9.28 -10.14
N LEU A 101 6.20 8.68 -9.21
CA LEU A 101 5.75 7.48 -8.49
C LEU A 101 4.48 7.75 -7.68
N LEU A 102 4.43 8.85 -6.93
CA LEU A 102 3.25 9.20 -6.13
C LEU A 102 2.04 9.50 -7.01
N LYS A 103 2.23 10.21 -8.14
CA LYS A 103 1.16 10.46 -9.10
C LYS A 103 0.60 9.15 -9.66
N CYS A 104 1.46 8.22 -10.08
CA CYS A 104 1.03 6.90 -10.57
C CYS A 104 0.28 6.07 -9.52
N VAL A 105 0.73 6.08 -8.25
CA VAL A 105 0.02 5.40 -7.16
C VAL A 105 -1.36 6.03 -6.95
N LEU A 106 -1.44 7.35 -6.90
CA LEU A 106 -2.69 8.09 -6.70
C LEU A 106 -3.67 7.89 -7.87
N GLU A 107 -3.20 7.85 -9.12
CA GLU A 107 -4.03 7.55 -10.30
C GLU A 107 -4.66 6.16 -10.21
N VAL A 108 -3.88 5.13 -9.85
CA VAL A 108 -4.40 3.78 -9.65
C VAL A 108 -5.42 3.73 -8.51
N LEU A 109 -5.13 4.41 -7.41
CA LEU A 109 -6.00 4.43 -6.25
C LEU A 109 -7.30 5.19 -6.52
N ASP A 110 -7.26 6.34 -7.19
CA ASP A 110 -8.47 7.07 -7.60
C ASP A 110 -9.37 6.20 -8.49
N TYR A 111 -8.78 5.55 -9.49
CA TYR A 111 -9.50 4.63 -10.36
C TYR A 111 -10.11 3.45 -9.58
N ALA A 112 -9.35 2.81 -8.68
CA ALA A 112 -9.86 1.71 -7.87
C ALA A 112 -10.97 2.17 -6.91
N HIS A 113 -10.77 3.30 -6.23
CA HIS A 113 -11.71 3.88 -5.27
C HIS A 113 -13.02 4.27 -5.96
N SER A 114 -12.96 4.79 -7.21
CA SER A 114 -14.14 5.08 -8.03
C SER A 114 -14.99 3.83 -8.36
N LYS A 115 -14.39 2.65 -8.30
CA LYS A 115 -15.07 1.34 -8.45
C LYS A 115 -15.44 0.69 -7.12
N GLY A 116 -15.32 1.44 -6.01
CA GLY A 116 -15.56 0.92 -4.67
C GLY A 116 -14.54 -0.15 -4.24
N ILE A 117 -13.32 -0.12 -4.78
CA ILE A 117 -12.25 -1.04 -4.43
C ILE A 117 -11.15 -0.27 -3.72
N PHE A 118 -10.60 -0.82 -2.64
CA PHE A 118 -9.48 -0.25 -1.91
C PHE A 118 -8.42 -1.31 -1.65
N HIS A 119 -7.15 -0.94 -1.77
CA HIS A 119 -6.03 -1.88 -1.93
C HIS A 119 -5.59 -2.51 -0.60
N ARG A 120 -5.55 -1.70 0.46
CA ARG A 120 -5.21 -2.11 1.84
C ARG A 120 -3.80 -2.67 2.08
N ASP A 121 -2.86 -2.46 1.15
CA ASP A 121 -1.46 -2.87 1.31
C ASP A 121 -0.51 -2.05 0.42
N ILE A 122 -0.70 -0.73 0.36
CA ILE A 122 0.21 0.18 -0.33
C ILE A 122 1.55 0.20 0.42
N LYS A 123 2.61 -0.20 -0.29
CA LYS A 123 4.00 -0.25 0.19
C LYS A 123 4.96 -0.40 -1.00
N PRO A 124 6.25 -0.06 -0.84
CA PRO A 124 7.27 -0.22 -1.88
C PRO A 124 7.33 -1.61 -2.50
N HIS A 125 7.10 -2.67 -1.71
CA HIS A 125 7.14 -4.06 -2.18
C HIS A 125 6.08 -4.40 -3.22
N ASN A 126 4.99 -3.66 -3.28
CA ASN A 126 3.90 -3.87 -4.22
C ASN A 126 4.00 -2.92 -5.42
N ILE A 127 5.10 -2.18 -5.57
CA ILE A 127 5.32 -1.26 -6.68
C ILE A 127 6.53 -1.74 -7.48
N ILE A 128 6.37 -1.79 -8.80
CA ILE A 128 7.47 -2.01 -9.75
C ILE A 128 7.69 -0.75 -10.57
N THR A 129 8.95 -0.40 -10.77
CA THR A 129 9.42 0.76 -11.57
C THR A 129 10.70 0.41 -12.32
N ASN A 130 11.12 1.28 -13.24
CA ASN A 130 12.46 1.27 -13.82
C ASN A 130 13.36 2.36 -13.22
N ASN A 131 14.65 2.32 -13.54
CA ASN A 131 15.64 3.30 -13.06
C ASN A 131 15.38 4.71 -13.60
N GLU A 132 14.75 4.81 -14.78
CA GLU A 132 14.40 6.08 -15.40
C GLU A 132 13.11 6.70 -14.85
N PHE A 133 12.37 5.98 -13.98
CA PHE A 133 11.08 6.40 -13.43
C PHE A 133 10.10 6.88 -14.52
N CYS A 134 9.99 6.10 -15.59
CA CYS A 134 8.99 6.27 -16.65
C CYS A 134 8.09 5.04 -16.81
N TYR A 135 8.31 4.01 -16.00
CA TYR A 135 7.48 2.81 -15.90
C TYR A 135 6.93 2.67 -14.50
N PHE A 136 5.67 2.22 -14.39
CA PHE A 136 5.06 1.93 -13.10
C PHE A 136 4.02 0.80 -13.22
N LYS A 137 4.02 -0.11 -12.23
CA LYS A 137 2.92 -1.05 -11.98
C LYS A 137 2.66 -1.20 -10.49
N LEU A 138 1.37 -1.14 -10.10
CA LEU A 138 0.90 -1.55 -8.79
C LEU A 138 0.48 -3.03 -8.81
N LEU A 139 1.07 -3.79 -7.90
CA LEU A 139 0.94 -5.24 -7.78
C LEU A 139 0.08 -5.66 -6.58
N ASP A 140 -0.18 -6.97 -6.50
CA ASP A 140 -0.73 -7.70 -5.35
C ASP A 140 -2.02 -7.14 -4.74
N TRP A 141 -3.13 -7.47 -5.40
CA TRP A 141 -4.49 -7.13 -4.95
C TRP A 141 -5.09 -8.19 -4.00
N GLY A 142 -4.27 -9.12 -3.48
CA GLY A 142 -4.77 -10.21 -2.63
C GLY A 142 -5.36 -9.76 -1.29
N LEU A 143 -4.93 -8.59 -0.79
CA LEU A 143 -5.51 -7.95 0.39
C LEU A 143 -6.59 -6.92 0.06
N ALA A 144 -6.83 -6.57 -1.20
CA ALA A 144 -7.85 -5.60 -1.58
C ALA A 144 -9.27 -6.07 -1.23
N GLU A 145 -10.23 -5.15 -1.24
CA GLU A 145 -11.62 -5.44 -0.87
C GLU A 145 -12.61 -4.50 -1.56
N PHE A 146 -13.86 -4.95 -1.66
CA PHE A 146 -14.98 -4.10 -2.04
C PHE A 146 -15.52 -3.32 -0.83
N TYR A 147 -15.56 -2.01 -0.97
CA TYR A 147 -16.17 -1.11 -0.02
C TYR A 147 -17.69 -1.22 -0.06
N HIS A 148 -18.29 -1.30 1.12
CA HIS A 148 -19.72 -1.33 1.37
C HIS A 148 -19.96 -0.49 2.64
N PRO A 149 -20.87 0.50 2.58
CA PRO A 149 -21.20 1.31 3.75
C PRO A 149 -21.57 0.44 4.96
N TYR A 150 -21.12 0.86 6.14
CA TYR A 150 -21.39 0.22 7.44
C TYR A 150 -20.86 -1.20 7.62
N LYS A 151 -20.16 -1.77 6.63
CA LYS A 151 -19.54 -3.09 6.75
C LYS A 151 -18.31 -3.02 7.65
N GLU A 152 -18.19 -4.00 8.53
CA GLU A 152 -16.96 -4.24 9.27
C GLU A 152 -15.93 -5.00 8.43
N TYR A 153 -14.69 -4.53 8.48
CA TYR A 153 -13.56 -5.12 7.79
C TYR A 153 -12.49 -5.62 8.78
N ASN A 154 -11.75 -6.64 8.35
CA ASN A 154 -10.65 -7.18 9.13
C ASN A 154 -9.47 -6.21 9.20
N THR A 155 -8.97 -5.92 10.40
CA THR A 155 -7.83 -5.02 10.68
C THR A 155 -6.47 -5.73 10.55
N ARG A 156 -6.45 -7.06 10.33
CA ARG A 156 -5.22 -7.83 10.07
C ARG A 156 -4.79 -7.75 8.60
N VAL A 157 -4.72 -6.54 8.06
CA VAL A 157 -4.28 -6.16 6.69
C VAL A 157 -3.13 -5.18 6.74
N ALA A 158 -2.51 -4.86 5.60
CA ALA A 158 -1.30 -4.05 5.48
C ALA A 158 -0.06 -4.58 6.22
N SER A 159 1.11 -4.21 5.71
CA SER A 159 2.40 -4.43 6.37
C SER A 159 2.61 -3.43 7.50
N ARG A 160 3.23 -3.84 8.62
CA ARG A 160 3.25 -3.08 9.89
C ARG A 160 3.55 -1.59 9.73
N TYR A 161 4.61 -1.25 9.00
CA TYR A 161 5.08 0.12 8.83
C TYR A 161 4.11 1.04 8.06
N PHE A 162 3.15 0.44 7.35
CA PHE A 162 2.14 1.11 6.54
C PHE A 162 0.73 0.96 7.12
N LYS A 163 0.58 0.33 8.31
CA LYS A 163 -0.72 0.25 8.99
C LYS A 163 -1.14 1.66 9.43
N SER A 164 -2.36 2.03 9.07
CA SER A 164 -2.99 3.27 9.51
C SER A 164 -3.47 3.18 10.97
N PRO A 165 -3.69 4.33 11.64
CA PRO A 165 -4.13 4.36 13.03
C PRO A 165 -5.39 3.54 13.29
N GLU A 166 -6.39 3.58 12.41
CA GLU A 166 -7.61 2.81 12.52
C GLU A 166 -7.38 1.30 12.49
N ILE A 167 -6.41 0.84 11.71
CA ILE A 167 -5.97 -0.56 11.68
C ILE A 167 -5.27 -0.94 12.99
N LEU A 168 -4.47 -0.03 13.56
CA LEU A 168 -3.75 -0.24 14.82
C LEU A 168 -4.65 -0.12 16.05
N LEU A 169 -5.75 0.63 15.98
CA LEU A 169 -6.75 0.81 17.02
C LEU A 169 -7.88 -0.24 16.97
N ASP A 170 -7.82 -1.17 16.01
CA ASP A 170 -8.84 -2.21 15.77
C ASP A 170 -10.23 -1.65 15.40
N ILE A 171 -10.29 -0.48 14.76
CA ILE A 171 -11.53 0.08 14.22
C ILE A 171 -11.87 -0.70 12.96
N ARG A 172 -13.07 -1.30 12.91
CA ARG A 172 -13.46 -2.20 11.81
C ARG A 172 -14.26 -1.53 10.71
N GLN A 173 -14.93 -0.42 11.01
CA GLN A 173 -15.70 0.34 10.03
C GLN A 173 -14.82 1.41 9.38
N TYR A 174 -13.73 0.97 8.74
CA TYR A 174 -12.84 1.83 7.97
C TYR A 174 -13.18 1.79 6.47
N HIS A 175 -12.61 2.72 5.70
CA HIS A 175 -12.83 2.82 4.25
C HIS A 175 -11.52 3.03 3.48
N HIS A 176 -11.64 3.49 2.23
CA HIS A 176 -10.55 3.62 1.27
C HIS A 176 -9.43 4.61 1.67
N SER A 177 -9.65 5.51 2.64
CA SER A 177 -8.63 6.47 3.10
C SER A 177 -7.45 5.83 3.83
N ILE A 178 -7.50 4.54 4.14
CA ILE A 178 -6.33 3.80 4.63
C ILE A 178 -5.24 3.71 3.55
N ASP A 179 -5.62 3.76 2.27
CA ASP A 179 -4.66 3.78 1.16
C ASP A 179 -3.94 5.14 1.10
N SER A 180 -4.64 6.27 1.36
CA SER A 180 -4.02 7.59 1.49
C SER A 180 -2.96 7.62 2.61
N TRP A 181 -3.24 6.97 3.75
CA TRP A 181 -2.23 6.79 4.80
C TRP A 181 -1.01 6.01 4.31
N GLY A 182 -1.23 4.92 3.58
CA GLY A 182 -0.17 4.13 2.95
C GLY A 182 0.70 4.98 2.00
N VAL A 183 0.06 5.85 1.20
CA VAL A 183 0.76 6.83 0.34
C VAL A 183 1.56 7.83 1.19
N GLY A 184 1.00 8.32 2.30
CA GLY A 184 1.72 9.20 3.23
C GLY A 184 2.98 8.55 3.83
N CYS A 185 2.88 7.30 4.29
CA CYS A 185 4.05 6.55 4.78
C CYS A 185 5.11 6.34 3.69
N LEU A 186 4.66 6.02 2.46
CA LEU A 186 5.51 5.85 1.30
C LEU A 186 6.23 7.16 0.95
N MET A 187 5.49 8.27 0.86
CA MET A 187 6.02 9.61 0.59
C MET A 187 7.02 10.05 1.65
N ALA A 188 6.69 9.92 2.94
CA ALA A 188 7.58 10.27 4.04
C ALA A 188 8.89 9.47 3.98
N GLY A 189 8.81 8.18 3.65
CA GLY A 189 10.00 7.34 3.49
C GLY A 189 10.94 7.86 2.39
N MET A 190 10.37 8.25 1.24
CA MET A 190 11.12 8.79 0.11
C MET A 190 11.72 10.17 0.39
N ILE A 191 10.90 11.16 0.81
CA ILE A 191 11.36 12.55 0.94
C ILE A 191 12.31 12.73 2.12
N PHE A 192 12.12 12.00 3.21
CA PHE A 192 13.05 12.07 4.36
C PHE A 192 14.22 11.10 4.26
N LYS A 193 14.31 10.29 3.19
CA LYS A 193 15.30 9.21 3.04
C LYS A 193 15.35 8.28 4.27
N LYS A 194 14.17 7.96 4.80
CA LYS A 194 14.01 7.17 6.03
C LYS A 194 12.95 6.11 5.82
N GLU A 195 13.36 4.96 5.30
CA GLU A 195 12.46 3.86 5.00
C GLU A 195 12.69 2.66 5.94
N PRO A 196 11.67 2.22 6.73
CA PRO A 196 10.34 2.85 6.90
C PRO A 196 10.38 4.11 7.77
N PHE A 197 9.44 5.04 7.53
CA PHE A 197 9.37 6.29 8.30
C PHE A 197 8.94 6.05 9.75
N PHE A 198 7.87 5.27 9.93
CA PHE A 198 7.40 4.78 11.22
C PHE A 198 7.86 3.33 11.43
N ALA A 199 8.96 3.14 12.16
CA ALA A 199 9.61 1.85 12.37
C ALA A 199 9.24 1.24 13.75
N GLY A 200 8.04 0.66 13.86
CA GLY A 200 7.59 -0.03 15.07
C GLY A 200 8.06 -1.49 15.17
N ILE A 201 8.53 -1.93 16.33
CA ILE A 201 8.98 -3.33 16.53
C ILE A 201 7.80 -4.33 16.60
N ASN A 202 6.61 -3.85 16.95
CA ASN A 202 5.33 -4.58 16.94
C ASN A 202 4.19 -3.58 16.63
N ASN A 203 2.93 -4.02 16.61
CA ASN A 203 1.80 -3.13 16.30
C ASN A 203 1.60 -2.03 17.35
N ASP A 204 1.93 -2.29 18.62
CA ASP A 204 1.71 -1.33 19.69
C ASP A 204 2.78 -0.23 19.67
N ASP A 205 4.05 -0.64 19.50
CA ASP A 205 5.14 0.29 19.25
C ASP A 205 4.94 1.06 17.93
N GLN A 206 4.33 0.45 16.90
CA GLN A 206 3.99 1.15 15.65
C GLN A 206 3.08 2.35 15.91
N LEU A 207 2.01 2.18 16.70
CA LEU A 207 1.13 3.29 17.07
C LEU A 207 1.89 4.33 17.90
N LEU A 208 2.76 3.89 18.82
CA LEU A 208 3.62 4.80 19.59
C LEU A 208 4.56 5.63 18.69
N LYS A 209 5.18 5.04 17.64
CA LYS A 209 5.99 5.79 16.68
C LYS A 209 5.18 6.86 15.94
N ILE A 210 3.93 6.56 15.61
CA ILE A 210 3.02 7.51 14.96
C ILE A 210 2.67 8.65 15.93
N VAL A 211 2.25 8.33 17.15
CA VAL A 211 1.91 9.32 18.20
C VAL A 211 3.10 10.22 18.54
N ASN A 212 4.32 9.67 18.53
CA ASN A 212 5.54 10.46 18.77
C ASN A 212 5.85 11.48 17.67
N VAL A 213 5.15 11.44 16.53
CA VAL A 213 5.26 12.43 15.44
C VAL A 213 4.00 13.28 15.34
N LEU A 214 2.82 12.65 15.30
CA LEU A 214 1.55 13.35 15.12
C LEU A 214 1.01 13.99 16.41
N GLY A 215 1.58 13.64 17.58
CA GLY A 215 1.14 14.11 18.90
C GLY A 215 0.07 13.21 19.50
N SER A 216 -0.01 13.14 20.83
CA SER A 216 -1.06 12.38 21.51
C SER A 216 -2.37 13.15 21.63
N ASN A 217 -2.35 14.49 21.61
CA ASN A 217 -3.57 15.31 21.62
C ASN A 217 -4.47 15.01 20.42
N THR A 218 -3.89 15.01 19.21
CA THR A 218 -4.61 14.73 17.96
C THR A 218 -5.16 13.30 17.92
N LEU A 219 -4.46 12.34 18.55
CA LEU A 219 -5.00 10.99 18.75
C LEU A 219 -6.22 11.02 19.68
N TYR A 220 -6.15 11.68 20.83
CA TYR A 220 -7.27 11.72 21.78
C TYR A 220 -8.47 12.48 21.22
N GLU A 221 -8.26 13.56 20.46
CA GLU A 221 -9.31 14.26 19.71
C GLU A 221 -10.01 13.33 18.72
N TYR A 222 -9.24 12.55 17.96
CA TYR A 222 -9.78 11.54 17.05
C TYR A 222 -10.59 10.45 17.79
N LEU A 223 -10.08 9.94 18.92
CA LEU A 223 -10.79 8.95 19.73
C LEU A 223 -12.10 9.52 20.29
N ASP A 224 -12.11 10.76 20.77
CA ASP A 224 -13.31 11.39 21.31
C ASP A 224 -14.35 11.71 20.22
N LYS A 225 -13.92 12.23 19.06
CA LYS A 225 -14.79 12.55 17.92
C LYS A 225 -15.59 11.33 17.46
N TRP A 226 -14.93 10.18 17.39
CA TRP A 226 -15.53 8.94 16.91
C TRP A 226 -16.01 8.00 18.03
N LYS A 227 -15.95 8.44 19.29
CA LYS A 227 -16.34 7.67 20.49
C LYS A 227 -15.69 6.28 20.54
N ILE A 228 -14.39 6.26 20.29
CA ILE A 228 -13.59 5.04 20.20
C ILE A 228 -12.93 4.76 21.54
N ASN A 229 -13.24 3.61 22.11
CA ASN A 229 -12.54 3.12 23.28
C ASN A 229 -11.13 2.69 22.88
N MET A 230 -10.11 3.26 23.53
CA MET A 230 -8.74 2.82 23.31
C MET A 230 -8.61 1.34 23.70
N PRO A 231 -8.06 0.47 22.82
CA PRO A 231 -7.92 -0.94 23.15
C PRO A 231 -7.12 -1.16 24.44
N SER A 232 -7.55 -2.09 25.28
CA SER A 232 -6.98 -2.33 26.62
C SER A 232 -5.48 -2.66 26.67
N ARG A 233 -4.92 -3.11 25.54
CA ARG A 233 -3.46 -3.31 25.38
C ARG A 233 -2.66 -2.00 25.44
N TYR A 234 -3.31 -0.87 25.16
CA TYR A 234 -2.73 0.46 25.35
C TYR A 234 -3.13 0.97 26.74
N LYS A 235 -2.14 1.34 27.56
CA LYS A 235 -2.42 1.94 28.88
C LYS A 235 -2.83 3.41 28.71
N SER A 236 -1.91 4.20 28.17
CA SER A 236 -2.06 5.62 27.84
C SER A 236 -0.83 6.04 27.05
N PHE A 237 -0.96 7.03 26.18
CA PHE A 237 0.20 7.67 25.56
C PHE A 237 0.63 8.88 26.40
N PRO A 238 1.95 9.08 26.61
CA PRO A 238 2.44 10.29 27.25
C PRO A 238 2.02 11.51 26.45
N TYR A 239 1.82 12.63 27.15
CA TYR A 239 1.48 13.89 26.50
C TYR A 239 2.60 14.28 25.52
N SER A 240 2.23 14.56 24.27
CA SER A 240 3.14 15.03 23.23
C SER A 240 2.42 15.94 22.25
N ASN A 241 3.05 17.08 21.96
CA ASN A 241 2.60 17.97 20.89
C ASN A 241 2.98 17.36 19.54
N GLN A 242 2.21 17.71 18.50
CA GLN A 242 2.55 17.37 17.13
C GLN A 242 3.92 17.95 16.76
N LYS A 243 4.79 17.09 16.23
CA LYS A 243 6.08 17.52 15.71
C LYS A 243 5.90 18.17 14.34
N ARG A 244 6.68 19.22 14.09
CA ARG A 244 6.88 19.77 12.76
C ARG A 244 7.63 18.75 11.90
N PHE A 245 7.11 18.44 10.73
CA PHE A 245 7.77 17.53 9.78
C PHE A 245 9.15 18.04 9.35
N GLU A 246 9.35 19.35 9.42
CA GLU A 246 10.61 20.03 9.18
C GLU A 246 11.75 19.54 10.10
N LEU A 247 11.44 18.92 11.25
CA LEU A 247 12.44 18.31 12.13
C LEU A 247 13.10 17.05 11.54
N PHE A 248 12.53 16.47 10.47
CA PHE A 248 13.12 15.34 9.76
C PHE A 248 13.96 15.76 8.55
N ILE A 249 14.08 17.07 8.31
CA ILE A 249 14.91 17.61 7.23
C ILE A 249 16.38 17.57 7.65
N THR A 250 17.21 17.02 6.78
CA THR A 250 18.67 16.96 6.89
C THR A 250 19.29 17.55 5.62
N LYS A 251 20.59 17.84 5.67
CA LYS A 251 21.34 18.30 4.48
C LYS A 251 21.23 17.35 3.28
N GLU A 252 21.01 16.05 3.53
CA GLU A 252 20.93 15.04 2.48
C GLU A 252 19.56 14.97 1.79
N ASN A 253 18.52 15.49 2.44
CA ASN A 253 17.13 15.36 1.99
C ASN A 253 16.39 16.70 1.82
N GLU A 254 17.03 17.83 2.16
CA GLU A 254 16.43 19.18 2.10
C GLU A 254 15.84 19.51 0.73
N GLN A 255 16.52 19.14 -0.35
CA GLN A 255 16.06 19.33 -1.72
C GLN A 255 14.79 18.54 -2.07
N LEU A 256 14.45 17.50 -1.29
CA LEU A 256 13.24 16.68 -1.45
C LEU A 256 12.07 17.19 -0.58
N CYS A 257 12.33 18.10 0.36
CA CYS A 257 11.37 18.55 1.36
C CYS A 257 10.86 19.96 1.06
N THR A 258 10.35 20.20 -0.15
CA THR A 258 9.77 21.51 -0.51
C THR A 258 8.51 21.80 0.31
N PRO A 259 8.09 23.08 0.44
CA PRO A 259 6.86 23.42 1.16
C PRO A 259 5.64 22.62 0.68
N GLU A 260 5.49 22.42 -0.62
CA GLU A 260 4.37 21.66 -1.21
C GLU A 260 4.46 20.16 -0.90
N ALA A 261 5.68 19.62 -0.81
CA ALA A 261 5.88 18.22 -0.42
C ALA A 261 5.46 17.99 1.04
N ILE A 262 5.88 18.89 1.93
CA ILE A 262 5.52 18.83 3.35
C ILE A 262 4.02 19.07 3.54
N ASP A 263 3.42 19.97 2.77
CA ASP A 263 1.98 20.25 2.83
C ASP A 263 1.14 19.04 2.42
N LEU A 264 1.43 18.42 1.27
CA LEU A 264 0.75 17.19 0.85
C LEU A 264 0.90 16.09 1.90
N LEU A 265 2.10 15.95 2.47
CA LEU A 265 2.35 14.94 3.49
C LEU A 265 1.50 15.15 4.75
N LYS A 266 1.32 16.40 5.19
CA LYS A 266 0.45 16.75 6.32
C LYS A 266 -1.01 16.38 6.06
N GLN A 267 -1.47 16.51 4.82
CA GLN A 267 -2.84 16.15 4.43
C GLN A 267 -3.06 14.63 4.28
N LEU A 268 -1.98 13.85 4.05
CA LEU A 268 -2.02 12.38 4.00
C LEU A 268 -1.91 11.71 5.38
N LEU A 269 -1.03 12.22 6.25
CA LEU A 269 -0.72 11.65 7.56
C LEU A 269 -1.53 12.28 8.71
N ILE A 270 -2.83 12.04 8.69
CA ILE A 270 -3.79 12.49 9.72
C ILE A 270 -4.37 11.28 10.44
N PHE A 271 -4.58 11.39 11.77
CA PHE A 271 -5.22 10.33 12.56
C PHE A 271 -6.64 10.06 12.06
N ASP A 272 -7.45 11.11 11.97
CA ASP A 272 -8.81 11.02 11.47
C ASP A 272 -8.83 10.64 9.99
N HIS A 273 -9.34 9.44 9.73
CA HIS A 273 -9.43 8.86 8.41
C HIS A 273 -10.45 9.57 7.50
N SER A 274 -11.36 10.38 8.05
CA SER A 274 -12.31 11.21 7.30
C SER A 274 -11.73 12.54 6.83
N GLU A 275 -10.62 12.99 7.40
CA GLU A 275 -9.98 14.27 7.09
C GLU A 275 -8.79 14.14 6.14
N ARG A 276 -8.38 12.91 5.81
CA ARG A 276 -7.28 12.66 4.87
C ARG A 276 -7.67 13.05 3.46
N ILE A 277 -6.76 13.73 2.77
CA ILE A 277 -6.88 13.97 1.33
C ILE A 277 -7.02 12.64 0.59
N LEU A 278 -8.03 12.57 -0.29
CA LEU A 278 -8.29 11.38 -1.11
C LEU A 278 -7.48 11.44 -2.41
N PRO A 279 -7.25 10.30 -3.08
CA PRO A 279 -6.40 10.26 -4.27
C PRO A 279 -6.78 11.26 -5.37
N LYS A 280 -8.09 11.41 -5.62
CA LYS A 280 -8.65 12.38 -6.57
C LYS A 280 -8.17 13.81 -6.31
N ASP A 281 -8.27 14.26 -5.06
CA ASP A 281 -7.94 15.63 -4.65
C ASP A 281 -6.42 15.79 -4.52
N ALA A 282 -5.71 14.76 -4.06
CA ALA A 282 -4.26 14.74 -3.98
C ALA A 282 -3.60 14.92 -5.36
N LEU A 283 -4.18 14.36 -6.43
CA LEU A 283 -3.68 14.57 -7.80
C LEU A 283 -3.75 16.02 -8.28
N GLN A 284 -4.60 16.85 -7.67
CA GLN A 284 -4.72 18.28 -7.99
C GLN A 284 -3.84 19.16 -7.10
N HIS A 285 -3.14 18.57 -6.13
CA HIS A 285 -2.32 19.30 -5.17
C HIS A 285 -1.16 20.05 -5.85
N PRO A 286 -0.78 21.27 -5.39
CA PRO A 286 0.34 22.04 -5.94
C PRO A 286 1.67 21.28 -6.02
N PHE A 287 1.86 20.26 -5.19
CA PHE A 287 3.01 19.36 -5.26
C PHE A 287 3.16 18.69 -6.65
N PHE A 288 2.08 18.43 -7.38
CA PHE A 288 2.12 17.82 -8.71
C PHE A 288 2.07 18.82 -9.88
N GLN A 289 1.99 20.11 -9.58
CA GLN A 289 2.09 21.18 -10.56
C GLN A 289 3.56 21.48 -10.91
#